data_AF-A0A812SND2-F1
#
_entry.id   AF-A0A812SND2-F1
#
_cell.length_a   1.000
_cell.length_b   1.000
_cell.length_c   1.000
_cell.angle_alpha   90.00
_cell.angle_beta   90.00
_cell.angle_gamma   90.00
#
_symmetry.space_group_name_H-M   'P 1'
#
loop_
_entity.id
_entity.type
_entity.pdbx_description
1 polymer ?
#
loop_
_entity_poly.entity_id
_entity_poly.type
_entity_poly.pdbx_seq_one_letter_code
_entity_poly.pdbx_strand_id
1 'polypeptide(L)'
;MVLEDWHEAAFVAAATVFELALFAKLTMLLLYRKKTVKEWFTSRLRHVRDLMLPLCSGKEEALVKESTHLHMRIARGVTTYLTVVALFGLILGQATALMEQPFWVSIPQLWNVLVSGLLGLTCLVFPSILRPSTTDVLYIAFNAIPLVALLPSHCLPQDLFMSWFVIFILIRLPSIPLASCGLTVLFADASFLALTALRRRFDHFEVVDSLGLSTRDPTLLVRVDMYATVSTLAFSFIFLASMRMKAELIAGTNNLSSQLSAASSLLRLTCDAVVELDSELRFTDHSPELSAMLLHDRPNTTLKAKCFTDFMQPVDAGRAIEILGSSSNLSSFSTQEITAHAFHTRLVDSCSSKLCAEVFQVKYSKLDGKSYHLLGIRDFTDIKSLAGPNAVDAFAEGQEDRDHVNVSD
;
A
#
# COMPACT_ATOMS: atom_id res chain seq x y z
N MET A 1 -48.55 24.51 -0.27
CA MET A 1 -48.33 25.67 0.61
C MET A 1 -48.14 25.24 2.04
N VAL A 2 -49.09 25.38 2.99
CA VAL A 2 -48.73 25.20 4.43
C VAL A 2 -48.00 23.89 4.73
N LEU A 3 -48.46 22.72 4.24
CA LEU A 3 -47.79 21.42 4.47
C LEU A 3 -46.41 21.28 3.80
N GLU A 4 -46.22 21.96 2.67
CA GLU A 4 -45.00 21.91 1.84
C GLU A 4 -43.87 22.68 2.53
N ASP A 5 -44.23 23.85 3.09
CA ASP A 5 -43.33 24.71 3.88
C ASP A 5 -42.83 23.99 5.15
N TRP A 6 -43.66 23.13 5.77
CA TRP A 6 -43.26 22.31 6.93
C TRP A 6 -42.21 21.25 6.59
N HIS A 7 -42.29 20.63 5.41
CA HIS A 7 -41.34 19.60 4.99
C HIS A 7 -39.96 20.18 4.68
N GLU A 8 -39.92 21.36 4.06
CA GLU A 8 -38.67 22.08 3.78
C GLU A 8 -37.99 22.55 5.07
N ALA A 9 -38.76 23.18 5.97
CA ALA A 9 -38.25 23.62 7.26
C ALA A 9 -37.72 22.44 8.10
N ALA A 10 -38.45 21.31 8.13
CA ALA A 10 -38.02 20.09 8.81
C ALA A 10 -36.73 19.51 8.22
N PHE A 11 -36.60 19.51 6.89
CA PHE A 11 -35.39 19.06 6.21
C PHE A 11 -34.18 19.94 6.56
N VAL A 12 -34.31 21.27 6.48
CA VAL A 12 -33.23 22.20 6.82
C VAL A 12 -32.80 22.03 8.27
N ALA A 13 -33.75 21.87 9.20
CA ALA A 13 -33.43 21.60 10.61
C ALA A 13 -32.70 20.25 10.80
N ALA A 14 -33.13 19.18 10.13
CA ALA A 14 -32.47 17.89 10.23
C ALA A 14 -31.06 17.88 9.63
N ALA A 15 -30.88 18.52 8.47
CA ALA A 15 -29.59 18.64 7.78
C ALA A 15 -28.59 19.47 8.60
N THR A 16 -29.02 20.59 9.19
CA THR A 16 -28.16 21.42 10.05
C THR A 16 -27.70 20.68 11.31
N VAL A 17 -28.58 19.88 11.95
CA VAL A 17 -28.21 19.02 13.09
C VAL A 17 -27.15 17.99 12.67
N PHE A 18 -27.32 17.36 11.50
CA PHE A 18 -26.36 16.42 10.96
C PHE A 18 -24.98 17.06 10.71
N GLU A 19 -24.95 18.25 10.09
CA GLU A 19 -23.73 18.99 9.80
C GLU A 19 -22.98 19.40 11.07
N LEU A 20 -23.70 19.87 12.08
CA LEU A 20 -23.12 20.18 13.39
C LEU A 20 -22.51 18.95 14.05
N ALA A 21 -23.17 17.78 13.97
CA ALA A 21 -22.66 16.53 14.50
C ALA A 21 -21.38 16.07 13.76
N LEU A 22 -21.36 16.19 12.44
CA LEU A 22 -20.18 15.87 11.63
C LEU A 22 -19.02 16.84 11.93
N PHE A 23 -19.29 18.14 12.02
CA PHE A 23 -18.29 19.15 12.38
C PHE A 23 -17.71 18.92 13.78
N ALA A 24 -18.56 18.62 14.77
CA ALA A 24 -18.13 18.25 16.11
C ALA A 24 -17.23 16.99 16.09
N LYS A 25 -17.54 16.00 15.25
CA LYS A 25 -16.70 14.80 15.13
C LYS A 25 -15.37 15.08 14.44
N LEU A 26 -15.37 15.86 13.36
CA LEU A 26 -14.14 16.24 12.63
C LEU A 26 -13.20 17.06 13.52
N THR A 27 -13.74 18.02 14.26
CA THR A 27 -12.96 18.81 15.24
C THR A 27 -12.42 17.93 16.36
N MET A 28 -13.22 17.01 16.91
CA MET A 28 -12.75 16.01 17.89
C MET A 28 -11.62 15.13 17.32
N LEU A 29 -11.72 14.67 16.08
CA LEU A 29 -10.67 13.88 15.43
C LEU A 29 -9.39 14.68 15.19
N LEU A 30 -9.49 15.95 14.81
CA LEU A 30 -8.35 16.85 14.63
C LEU A 30 -7.64 17.15 15.97
N LEU A 31 -8.41 17.38 17.03
CA LEU A 31 -7.90 17.60 18.39
C LEU A 31 -7.27 16.31 18.97
N TYR A 32 -7.88 15.15 18.72
CA TYR A 32 -7.38 13.86 19.17
C TYR A 32 -6.09 13.46 18.44
N ARG A 33 -6.00 13.68 17.12
CA ARG A 33 -4.79 13.38 16.32
C ARG A 33 -3.53 14.10 16.83
N LYS A 34 -3.65 15.30 17.41
CA LYS A 34 -2.51 15.99 18.06
C LYS A 34 -1.98 15.25 19.29
N LYS A 35 -2.82 14.47 19.99
CA LYS A 35 -2.43 13.62 21.12
C LYS A 35 -1.90 12.25 20.69
N THR A 36 -2.43 11.68 19.60
CA THR A 36 -2.16 10.29 19.19
C THR A 36 -0.78 10.06 18.55
N VAL A 37 -0.06 11.10 18.09
CA VAL A 37 1.30 10.93 17.53
C VAL A 37 2.29 10.44 18.59
N LYS A 38 2.07 10.75 19.88
CA LYS A 38 2.92 10.32 20.99
C LYS A 38 2.67 8.87 21.43
N GLU A 39 1.42 8.39 21.33
CA GLU A 39 1.03 7.03 21.71
C GLU A 39 1.22 6.01 20.58
N TRP A 40 1.09 6.47 19.32
CA TRP A 40 1.36 5.66 18.13
C TRP A 40 2.81 5.13 18.10
N PHE A 41 3.77 5.90 18.63
CA PHE A 41 5.16 5.47 18.76
C PHE A 41 5.36 4.37 19.82
N THR A 42 4.61 4.41 20.93
CA THR A 42 4.70 3.42 22.02
C THR A 42 3.91 2.12 21.75
N SER A 43 2.90 2.15 20.89
CA SER A 43 2.09 0.96 20.57
C SER A 43 2.78 -0.01 19.62
N ARG A 44 3.81 0.44 18.87
CA ARG A 44 4.57 -0.42 17.96
C ARG A 44 5.57 -1.33 18.69
N LEU A 45 5.84 -1.07 19.97
CA LEU A 45 6.78 -1.85 20.79
C LEU A 45 6.17 -3.15 21.37
N ARG A 46 4.89 -3.45 21.15
CA ARG A 46 4.18 -4.58 21.78
C ARG A 46 3.78 -5.75 20.88
N HIS A 47 3.95 -5.64 19.56
CA HIS A 47 3.72 -6.77 18.62
C HIS A 47 5.02 -7.44 18.14
N VAL A 48 6.05 -7.38 18.98
CA VAL A 48 7.17 -8.35 19.01
C VAL A 48 6.74 -9.64 19.73
N ARG A 49 5.51 -9.69 20.29
CA ARG A 49 4.98 -10.81 21.09
C ARG A 49 4.21 -11.88 20.31
N ASP A 50 4.15 -11.79 18.97
CA ASP A 50 3.61 -12.88 18.13
C ASP A 50 4.72 -13.80 17.58
N LEU A 51 5.93 -13.67 18.15
CA LEU A 51 7.02 -14.63 18.00
C LEU A 51 6.76 -15.82 18.93
N MET A 52 5.85 -16.73 18.58
CA MET A 52 5.77 -18.14 19.03
C MET A 52 4.40 -18.71 18.62
N LEU A 53 4.35 -19.50 17.52
CA LEU A 53 3.55 -20.73 17.29
C LEU A 53 3.50 -21.08 15.79
N PRO A 54 3.25 -22.36 15.43
CA PRO A 54 4.16 -23.12 14.58
C PRO A 54 3.82 -23.09 13.09
N LEU A 55 4.84 -23.43 12.31
CA LEU A 55 4.80 -23.64 10.86
C LEU A 55 3.67 -24.60 10.43
N CYS A 56 2.70 -24.09 9.67
CA CYS A 56 2.20 -24.72 8.44
C CYS A 56 1.31 -23.72 7.66
N SER A 57 1.66 -23.47 6.39
CA SER A 57 1.04 -22.53 5.41
C SER A 57 0.95 -21.03 5.76
N GLY A 58 1.91 -20.48 6.53
CA GLY A 58 1.91 -19.07 6.95
C GLY A 58 1.99 -18.03 5.82
N LYS A 59 2.33 -18.41 4.58
CA LYS A 59 2.40 -17.50 3.43
C LYS A 59 1.01 -17.07 2.96
N GLU A 60 0.06 -17.99 2.91
CA GLU A 60 -1.30 -17.72 2.43
C GLU A 60 -2.10 -16.92 3.46
N GLU A 61 -1.95 -17.24 4.75
CA GLU A 61 -2.59 -16.49 5.83
C GLU A 61 -2.04 -15.05 5.95
N ALA A 62 -0.73 -14.86 5.79
CA ALA A 62 -0.11 -13.54 5.77
C ALA A 62 -0.58 -12.71 4.56
N LEU A 63 -0.72 -13.32 3.38
CA LEU A 63 -1.26 -12.69 2.18
C LEU A 63 -2.71 -12.24 2.37
N VAL A 64 -3.55 -13.11 2.92
CA VAL A 64 -4.97 -12.82 3.21
C VAL A 64 -5.08 -11.68 4.22
N LYS A 65 -4.25 -11.68 5.26
CA LYS A 65 -4.24 -10.62 6.28
C LYS A 65 -3.84 -9.27 5.70
N GLU A 66 -2.80 -9.22 4.87
CA GLU A 66 -2.31 -7.98 4.25
C GLU A 66 -3.32 -7.44 3.21
N SER A 67 -3.90 -8.33 2.40
CA SER A 67 -4.96 -7.98 1.45
C SER A 67 -6.18 -7.39 2.18
N THR A 68 -6.60 -8.01 3.28
CA THR A 68 -7.70 -7.53 4.11
C THR A 68 -7.39 -6.16 4.71
N HIS A 69 -6.18 -5.97 5.24
CA HIS A 69 -5.78 -4.68 5.81
C HIS A 69 -5.77 -3.55 4.77
N LEU A 70 -5.25 -3.83 3.56
CA LEU A 70 -5.24 -2.86 2.46
C LEU A 70 -6.66 -2.53 1.99
N HIS A 71 -7.52 -3.54 1.85
CA HIS A 71 -8.93 -3.36 1.50
C HIS A 71 -9.64 -2.48 2.54
N MET A 72 -9.49 -2.76 3.83
CA MET A 72 -10.10 -1.97 4.90
C MET A 72 -9.62 -0.50 4.89
N ARG A 73 -8.36 -0.25 4.54
CA ARG A 73 -7.85 1.13 4.40
C ARG A 73 -8.54 1.88 3.26
N ILE A 74 -8.76 1.23 2.12
CA ILE A 74 -9.45 1.82 0.97
C ILE A 74 -10.94 2.01 1.28
N ALA A 75 -11.60 1.03 1.88
CA ALA A 75 -13.01 1.10 2.28
C ALA A 75 -13.30 2.29 3.23
N ARG A 76 -12.38 2.60 4.15
CA ARG A 76 -12.45 3.82 4.99
C ARG A 76 -12.37 5.09 4.17
N GLY A 77 -11.45 5.15 3.21
CA GLY A 77 -11.30 6.28 2.31
C GLY A 77 -12.57 6.53 1.50
N VAL A 78 -13.14 5.47 0.92
CA VAL A 78 -14.39 5.56 0.16
C VAL A 78 -15.58 5.97 1.03
N THR A 79 -15.72 5.38 2.22
CA THR A 79 -16.81 5.77 3.14
C THR A 79 -16.71 7.26 3.51
N THR A 80 -15.49 7.76 3.71
CA THR A 80 -15.24 9.19 3.96
C THR A 80 -15.64 10.03 2.74
N TYR A 81 -15.23 9.61 1.53
CA TYR A 81 -15.60 10.27 0.28
C TYR A 81 -17.13 10.35 0.11
N LEU A 82 -17.85 9.24 0.28
CA LEU A 82 -19.31 9.20 0.16
C LEU A 82 -19.99 10.12 1.20
N THR A 83 -19.44 10.20 2.41
CA THR A 83 -19.94 11.12 3.44
C THR A 83 -19.74 12.58 3.03
N VAL A 84 -18.59 12.92 2.43
CA VAL A 84 -18.31 14.28 1.93
C VAL A 84 -19.21 14.64 0.75
N VAL A 85 -19.45 13.70 -0.17
CA VAL A 85 -20.40 13.90 -1.28
C VAL A 85 -21.81 14.15 -0.74
N ALA A 86 -22.27 13.36 0.23
CA ALA A 86 -23.58 13.56 0.86
C ALA A 86 -23.65 14.93 1.57
N LEU A 87 -22.62 15.31 2.32
CA LEU A 87 -22.52 16.62 2.97
C LEU A 87 -22.62 17.75 1.95
N PHE A 88 -21.87 17.67 0.85
CA PHE A 88 -21.93 18.68 -0.20
C PHE A 88 -23.35 18.80 -0.77
N GLY A 89 -24.01 17.67 -1.07
CA GLY A 89 -25.40 17.67 -1.54
C GLY A 89 -26.39 18.30 -0.55
N LEU A 90 -26.19 18.09 0.76
CA LEU A 90 -27.03 18.71 1.80
C LEU A 90 -26.82 20.22 1.90
N ILE A 91 -25.57 20.68 1.94
CA ILE A 91 -25.23 22.11 1.98
C ILE A 91 -25.83 22.83 0.77
N LEU A 92 -25.68 22.22 -0.40
CA LEU A 92 -26.23 22.76 -1.63
C LEU A 92 -27.77 22.83 -1.47
N GLY A 93 -28.43 21.73 -1.05
CA GLY A 93 -29.90 21.71 -0.87
C GLY A 93 -30.42 22.75 0.12
N GLN A 94 -29.69 22.99 1.21
CA GLN A 94 -30.01 24.07 2.16
C GLN A 94 -29.81 25.46 1.53
N ALA A 95 -28.73 25.66 0.77
CA ALA A 95 -28.46 26.93 0.11
C ALA A 95 -29.57 27.28 -0.90
N THR A 96 -30.08 26.29 -1.65
CA THR A 96 -31.22 26.52 -2.55
C THR A 96 -32.50 26.86 -1.80
N ALA A 97 -32.76 26.22 -0.66
CA ALA A 97 -33.90 26.56 0.20
C ALA A 97 -33.80 27.99 0.76
N LEU A 98 -32.62 28.39 1.22
CA LEU A 98 -32.37 29.72 1.77
C LEU A 98 -32.42 30.84 0.71
N MET A 99 -32.08 30.54 -0.54
CA MET A 99 -32.14 31.49 -1.65
C MET A 99 -33.53 31.53 -2.33
N GLU A 100 -34.52 30.79 -1.80
CA GLU A 100 -35.86 30.66 -2.37
C GLU A 100 -35.84 30.25 -3.87
N GLN A 101 -34.82 29.47 -4.26
CA GLN A 101 -34.68 28.96 -5.63
C GLN A 101 -35.32 27.58 -5.75
N PRO A 102 -35.85 27.21 -6.94
CA PRO A 102 -36.33 25.85 -7.16
C PRO A 102 -35.20 24.85 -6.95
N PHE A 103 -35.47 23.80 -6.19
CA PHE A 103 -34.50 22.73 -5.95
C PHE A 103 -34.13 22.03 -7.27
N TRP A 104 -32.86 21.66 -7.44
CA TRP A 104 -32.41 20.84 -8.59
C TRP A 104 -32.83 19.36 -8.50
N VAL A 105 -33.31 18.92 -7.34
CA VAL A 105 -33.77 17.56 -7.05
C VAL A 105 -35.02 17.65 -6.19
N SER A 106 -35.81 16.59 -6.19
CA SER A 106 -37.02 16.55 -5.35
C SER A 106 -36.67 16.51 -3.85
N ILE A 107 -37.58 17.00 -3.02
CA ILE A 107 -37.44 16.93 -1.55
C ILE A 107 -37.23 15.48 -1.07
N PRO A 108 -37.96 14.46 -1.55
CA PRO A 108 -37.68 13.06 -1.20
C PRO A 108 -36.25 12.58 -1.56
N GLN A 109 -35.66 13.08 -2.64
CA GLN A 109 -34.27 12.76 -2.98
C GLN A 109 -33.29 13.40 -1.99
N LEU A 110 -33.54 14.62 -1.52
CA LEU A 110 -32.73 15.26 -0.46
C LEU A 110 -32.75 14.46 0.85
N TRP A 111 -33.90 13.89 1.22
CA TRP A 111 -33.98 12.98 2.37
C TRP A 111 -33.11 11.72 2.19
N ASN A 112 -33.03 11.16 0.98
CA ASN A 112 -32.12 10.05 0.69
C ASN A 112 -30.65 10.46 0.80
N VAL A 113 -30.29 11.67 0.38
CA VAL A 113 -28.93 12.22 0.58
C VAL A 113 -28.62 12.33 2.07
N LEU A 114 -29.58 12.79 2.89
CA LEU A 114 -29.43 12.85 4.35
C LEU A 114 -29.22 11.47 4.97
N VAL A 115 -30.01 10.48 4.56
CA VAL A 115 -29.87 9.08 5.05
C VAL A 115 -28.51 8.50 4.66
N SER A 116 -28.04 8.75 3.44
CA SER A 116 -26.70 8.35 3.00
C SER A 116 -25.60 9.02 3.84
N GLY A 117 -25.75 10.32 4.12
CA GLY A 117 -24.86 11.07 5.01
C GLY A 117 -24.83 10.51 6.43
N LEU A 118 -25.99 10.18 7.00
CA LEU A 118 -26.11 9.56 8.32
C LEU A 118 -25.44 8.19 8.39
N LEU A 119 -25.60 7.36 7.35
CA LEU A 119 -24.90 6.08 7.25
C LEU A 119 -23.38 6.27 7.23
N GLY A 120 -22.90 7.21 6.42
CA GLY A 120 -21.49 7.59 6.36
C GLY A 120 -20.94 8.10 7.69
N LEU A 121 -21.65 9.02 8.35
CA LEU A 121 -21.30 9.54 9.67
C LEU A 121 -21.26 8.42 10.72
N THR A 122 -22.22 7.51 10.70
CA THR A 122 -22.26 6.37 11.62
C THR A 122 -21.01 5.50 11.47
N CYS A 123 -20.56 5.25 10.23
CA CYS A 123 -19.32 4.53 9.97
C CYS A 123 -18.06 5.30 10.44
N LEU A 124 -18.06 6.64 10.36
CA LEU A 124 -16.96 7.48 10.85
C LEU A 124 -16.92 7.60 12.38
N VAL A 125 -18.08 7.62 13.03
CA VAL A 125 -18.20 7.70 14.49
C VAL A 125 -17.83 6.37 15.14
N PHE A 126 -18.32 5.27 14.57
CA PHE A 126 -18.11 3.92 15.06
C PHE A 126 -17.26 3.11 14.07
N PRO A 127 -15.92 3.23 14.11
CA PRO A 127 -15.04 2.50 13.20
C PRO A 127 -15.13 0.97 13.37
N SER A 128 -15.73 0.51 14.47
CA SER A 128 -16.05 -0.90 14.72
C SER A 128 -17.11 -1.47 13.78
N ILE A 129 -17.90 -0.63 13.10
CA ILE A 129 -18.90 -1.04 12.12
C ILE A 129 -18.24 -1.46 10.81
N LEU A 130 -17.12 -0.82 10.44
CA LEU A 130 -16.38 -1.15 9.23
C LEU A 130 -15.41 -2.30 9.55
N ARG A 131 -15.86 -3.53 9.33
CA ARG A 131 -15.11 -4.78 9.47
C ARG A 131 -15.14 -5.53 8.13
N PRO A 132 -14.21 -6.47 7.90
CA PRO A 132 -14.21 -7.28 6.68
C PRO A 132 -15.54 -8.03 6.42
N SER A 133 -16.28 -8.38 7.48
CA SER A 133 -17.56 -9.07 7.37
C SER A 133 -18.74 -8.16 7.04
N THR A 134 -18.59 -6.84 7.19
CA THR A 134 -19.67 -5.85 7.04
C THR A 134 -19.49 -4.95 5.82
N THR A 135 -18.34 -5.00 5.14
CA THR A 135 -18.06 -4.18 3.96
C THR A 135 -19.07 -4.40 2.83
N ASP A 136 -19.44 -5.64 2.55
CA ASP A 136 -20.46 -5.98 1.54
C ASP A 136 -21.86 -5.47 1.94
N VAL A 137 -22.21 -5.55 3.23
CA VAL A 137 -23.49 -5.02 3.73
C VAL A 137 -23.53 -3.50 3.57
N LEU A 138 -22.43 -2.82 3.87
CA LEU A 138 -22.31 -1.37 3.69
C LEU A 138 -22.34 -1.00 2.21
N TYR A 139 -21.69 -1.76 1.34
CA TYR A 139 -21.77 -1.56 -0.11
C TYR A 139 -23.22 -1.66 -0.61
N ILE A 140 -23.96 -2.70 -0.19
CA ILE A 140 -25.38 -2.85 -0.55
C ILE A 140 -26.20 -1.68 0.01
N ALA A 141 -25.97 -1.27 1.26
CA ALA A 141 -26.71 -0.15 1.86
C ALA A 141 -26.46 1.18 1.12
N PHE A 142 -25.20 1.50 0.79
CA PHE A 142 -24.86 2.70 0.01
C PHE A 142 -25.40 2.69 -1.41
N ASN A 143 -25.70 1.52 -2.00
CA ASN A 143 -26.31 1.40 -3.32
C ASN A 143 -27.85 1.31 -3.27
N ALA A 144 -28.43 0.79 -2.18
CA ALA A 144 -29.88 0.71 -1.99
C ALA A 144 -30.52 2.08 -1.77
N ILE A 145 -29.87 2.98 -1.02
CA ILE A 145 -30.36 4.35 -0.78
C ILE A 145 -30.57 5.14 -2.10
N PRO A 146 -29.57 5.26 -2.99
CA PRO A 146 -29.76 5.93 -4.27
C PRO A 146 -30.69 5.17 -5.23
N LEU A 147 -30.81 3.84 -5.10
CA LEU A 147 -31.82 3.07 -5.84
C LEU A 147 -33.25 3.51 -5.46
N VAL A 148 -33.51 3.73 -4.16
CA VAL A 148 -34.79 4.28 -3.67
C VAL A 148 -35.02 5.70 -4.18
N ALA A 149 -33.97 6.52 -4.24
CA ALA A 149 -34.03 7.88 -4.79
C ALA A 149 -34.42 7.92 -6.29
N LEU A 150 -34.28 6.80 -7.01
CA LEU A 150 -34.70 6.62 -8.39
C LEU A 150 -36.06 5.93 -8.52
N LEU A 151 -36.86 5.77 -7.46
CA LEU A 151 -38.23 5.24 -7.57
C LEU A 151 -39.23 6.28 -8.08
N PRO A 152 -40.32 5.90 -8.78
CA PRO A 152 -41.39 6.80 -9.29
C PRO A 152 -41.88 7.84 -8.29
N SER A 153 -41.93 7.49 -7.01
CA SER A 153 -42.33 8.38 -5.92
C SER A 153 -41.32 9.48 -5.59
N HIS A 154 -40.05 9.31 -5.95
CA HIS A 154 -38.96 10.21 -5.56
C HIS A 154 -38.41 11.01 -6.74
N CYS A 155 -38.43 10.47 -7.95
CA CYS A 155 -37.79 11.11 -9.10
C CYS A 155 -38.77 11.23 -10.26
N LEU A 156 -39.00 12.44 -10.77
CA LEU A 156 -39.86 12.63 -11.93
C LEU A 156 -39.17 12.11 -13.21
N PRO A 157 -39.93 11.67 -14.24
CA PRO A 157 -39.36 11.13 -15.47
C PRO A 157 -38.39 12.09 -16.18
N GLN A 158 -38.64 13.41 -16.10
CA GLN A 158 -37.81 14.46 -16.71
C GLN A 158 -36.42 14.57 -16.07
N ASP A 159 -36.30 14.31 -14.76
CA ASP A 159 -35.05 14.46 -13.98
C ASP A 159 -34.28 13.14 -13.84
N LEU A 160 -34.85 12.04 -14.33
CA LEU A 160 -34.35 10.69 -14.15
C LEU A 160 -32.95 10.50 -14.74
N PHE A 161 -32.72 10.98 -15.96
CA PHE A 161 -31.42 10.80 -16.62
C PHE A 161 -30.29 11.49 -15.85
N MET A 162 -30.50 12.76 -15.47
CA MET A 162 -29.51 13.52 -14.71
C MET A 162 -29.30 12.94 -13.31
N SER A 163 -30.38 12.59 -12.61
CA SER A 163 -30.30 11.94 -11.28
C SER A 163 -29.52 10.62 -11.34
N TRP A 164 -29.82 9.77 -12.32
CA TRP A 164 -29.13 8.50 -12.53
C TRP A 164 -27.64 8.72 -12.83
N PHE A 165 -27.30 9.69 -13.68
CA PHE A 165 -25.92 9.98 -14.07
C PHE A 165 -25.09 10.48 -12.88
N VAL A 166 -25.64 11.39 -12.07
CA VAL A 166 -25.00 11.89 -10.85
C VAL A 166 -24.78 10.76 -9.84
N ILE A 167 -25.80 9.92 -9.62
CA ILE A 167 -25.69 8.73 -8.75
C ILE A 167 -24.61 7.78 -9.26
N PHE A 168 -24.54 7.56 -10.56
CA PHE A 168 -23.56 6.67 -11.17
C PHE A 168 -22.12 7.14 -10.89
N ILE A 169 -21.83 8.41 -11.17
CA ILE A 169 -20.48 8.97 -11.05
C ILE A 169 -20.07 9.18 -9.59
N LEU A 170 -20.95 9.72 -8.75
CA LEU A 170 -20.58 10.13 -7.40
C LEU A 170 -20.78 9.04 -6.35
N ILE A 171 -21.61 8.03 -6.62
CA ILE A 171 -21.95 7.00 -5.63
C ILE A 171 -21.63 5.59 -6.13
N ARG A 172 -22.21 5.12 -7.24
CA ARG A 172 -22.02 3.72 -7.70
C ARG A 172 -20.54 3.43 -7.98
N LEU A 173 -19.91 4.17 -8.89
CA LEU A 173 -18.53 3.90 -9.30
C LEU A 173 -17.52 4.02 -8.14
N PRO A 174 -17.57 5.07 -7.29
CA PRO A 174 -16.65 5.18 -6.17
C PRO A 174 -16.90 4.17 -5.04
N SER A 175 -18.11 3.59 -4.94
CA SER A 175 -18.45 2.60 -3.90
C SER A 175 -17.90 1.19 -4.17
N ILE A 176 -17.50 0.87 -5.40
CA ILE A 176 -17.01 -0.47 -5.80
C ILE A 176 -15.92 -1.04 -4.87
N PRO A 177 -14.92 -0.24 -4.39
CA PRO A 177 -13.91 -0.74 -3.48
C PRO A 177 -14.41 -1.20 -2.10
N LEU A 178 -15.70 -1.02 -1.76
CA LEU A 178 -16.31 -1.63 -0.57
C LEU A 178 -16.74 -3.07 -0.81
N ALA A 179 -16.95 -3.49 -2.05
CA ALA A 179 -17.39 -4.84 -2.35
C ALA A 179 -16.23 -5.83 -2.23
N SER A 180 -16.44 -6.91 -1.48
CA SER A 180 -15.44 -7.97 -1.32
C SER A 180 -15.45 -8.95 -2.49
N CYS A 181 -16.53 -8.98 -3.26
CA CYS A 181 -16.74 -9.89 -4.38
C CYS A 181 -17.39 -9.18 -5.57
N GLY A 182 -17.04 -9.58 -6.79
CA GLY A 182 -17.69 -9.09 -8.02
C GLY A 182 -19.16 -9.48 -8.12
N LEU A 183 -19.59 -10.56 -7.44
CA LEU A 183 -21.01 -10.96 -7.40
C LEU A 183 -21.87 -9.93 -6.67
N THR A 184 -21.38 -9.34 -5.57
CA THR A 184 -22.11 -8.30 -4.84
C THR A 184 -22.33 -7.07 -5.71
N VAL A 185 -21.32 -6.71 -6.52
CA VAL A 185 -21.41 -5.63 -7.50
C VAL A 185 -22.44 -5.95 -8.58
N LEU A 186 -22.39 -7.17 -9.15
CA LEU A 186 -23.36 -7.62 -10.14
C LEU A 186 -24.81 -7.54 -9.63
N PHE A 187 -25.07 -7.99 -8.41
CA PHE A 187 -26.42 -7.93 -7.83
C PHE A 187 -26.90 -6.49 -7.62
N ALA A 188 -26.02 -5.61 -7.10
CA ALA A 188 -26.35 -4.20 -6.94
C ALA A 188 -26.63 -3.54 -8.30
N ASP A 189 -25.78 -3.75 -9.29
CA ASP A 189 -25.92 -3.14 -10.61
C ASP A 189 -27.13 -3.69 -11.39
N ALA A 190 -27.43 -4.99 -11.26
CA ALA A 190 -28.63 -5.59 -11.82
C ALA A 190 -29.91 -4.99 -11.25
N SER A 191 -29.90 -4.55 -9.98
CA SER A 191 -31.06 -3.88 -9.37
C SER A 191 -31.33 -2.50 -9.99
N PHE A 192 -30.29 -1.74 -10.35
CA PHE A 192 -30.45 -0.49 -11.09
C PHE A 192 -30.97 -0.75 -12.51
N LEU A 193 -30.42 -1.74 -13.21
CA LEU A 193 -30.88 -2.10 -14.55
C LEU A 193 -32.34 -2.58 -14.56
N ALA A 194 -32.73 -3.36 -13.56
CA ALA A 194 -34.11 -3.77 -13.39
C ALA A 194 -35.03 -2.57 -13.14
N LEU A 195 -34.61 -1.61 -12.30
CA LEU A 195 -35.38 -0.41 -12.03
C LEU A 195 -35.52 0.50 -13.25
N THR A 196 -34.45 0.72 -14.02
CA THR A 196 -34.51 1.54 -15.24
C THR A 196 -35.37 0.89 -16.32
N ALA A 197 -35.30 -0.44 -16.47
CA ALA A 197 -36.19 -1.20 -17.35
C ALA A 197 -37.65 -1.16 -16.90
N LEU A 198 -37.90 -1.26 -15.59
CA LEU A 198 -39.24 -1.18 -15.00
C LEU A 198 -39.85 0.19 -15.23
N ARG A 199 -39.12 1.26 -14.91
CA ARG A 199 -39.56 2.64 -15.14
C ARG A 199 -39.83 2.92 -16.59
N ARG A 200 -39.00 2.41 -17.50
CA ARG A 200 -39.27 2.50 -18.93
C ARG A 200 -40.62 1.90 -19.33
N ARG A 201 -41.06 0.82 -18.68
CA ARG A 201 -42.33 0.15 -18.98
C ARG A 201 -43.54 0.92 -18.48
N PHE A 202 -43.43 1.59 -17.34
CA PHE A 202 -44.56 2.23 -16.66
C PHE A 202 -44.66 3.74 -16.93
N ASP A 203 -43.54 4.43 -17.03
CA ASP A 203 -43.53 5.88 -17.23
C ASP A 203 -43.85 6.21 -18.69
N HIS A 204 -44.94 6.95 -18.89
CA HIS A 204 -45.29 7.54 -20.17
C HIS A 204 -44.44 8.81 -20.34
N PHE A 205 -43.27 8.66 -20.96
CA PHE A 205 -42.39 9.79 -21.28
C PHE A 205 -43.04 10.67 -22.35
N GLU A 206 -43.86 11.65 -21.95
CA GLU A 206 -44.26 12.76 -22.80
C GLU A 206 -43.13 13.79 -22.83
N VAL A 207 -42.59 14.04 -24.02
CA VAL A 207 -41.37 14.86 -24.21
C VAL A 207 -41.78 16.31 -24.43
N VAL A 208 -41.47 17.18 -23.46
CA VAL A 208 -41.37 18.64 -23.67
C VAL A 208 -39.95 19.04 -23.28
N ASP A 209 -39.21 19.63 -24.22
CA ASP A 209 -37.78 19.91 -24.07
C ASP A 209 -37.51 21.42 -24.01
N SER A 210 -36.71 21.85 -23.02
CA SER A 210 -36.18 23.21 -22.86
C SER A 210 -34.70 23.34 -23.24
N LEU A 211 -34.02 22.25 -23.66
CA LEU A 211 -32.57 22.24 -23.94
C LEU A 211 -32.17 21.76 -25.34
N GLY A 212 -33.11 21.41 -26.22
CA GLY A 212 -32.87 21.27 -27.67
C GLY A 212 -31.98 20.09 -28.08
N LEU A 213 -31.68 19.16 -27.17
CA LEU A 213 -30.97 17.92 -27.48
C LEU A 213 -32.01 16.81 -27.70
N SER A 214 -32.59 16.81 -28.89
CA SER A 214 -33.57 15.81 -29.34
C SER A 214 -32.95 14.41 -29.37
N THR A 215 -33.05 13.66 -28.28
CA THR A 215 -32.75 12.22 -28.25
C THR A 215 -34.07 11.44 -28.17
N ARG A 216 -34.59 11.20 -29.37
CA ARG A 216 -35.85 10.53 -29.74
C ARG A 216 -35.97 9.06 -29.30
N ASP A 217 -35.08 8.53 -28.46
CA ASP A 217 -35.02 7.10 -28.14
C ASP A 217 -35.27 6.83 -26.65
N PRO A 218 -36.49 6.41 -26.25
CA PRO A 218 -36.79 6.09 -24.87
C PRO A 218 -36.02 4.85 -24.37
N THR A 219 -35.26 4.15 -25.24
CA THR A 219 -34.35 3.08 -24.84
C THR A 219 -32.94 3.56 -24.48
N LEU A 220 -32.62 4.85 -24.68
CA LEU A 220 -31.29 5.40 -24.43
C LEU A 220 -30.83 5.19 -22.99
N LEU A 221 -31.67 5.49 -21.99
CA LEU A 221 -31.32 5.33 -20.58
C LEU A 221 -30.97 3.87 -20.23
N VAL A 222 -31.77 2.92 -20.71
CA VAL A 222 -31.53 1.49 -20.48
C VAL A 222 -30.22 1.05 -21.15
N ARG A 223 -29.93 1.52 -22.38
CA ARG A 223 -28.66 1.22 -23.07
C ARG A 223 -27.46 1.79 -22.31
N VAL A 224 -27.56 3.04 -21.85
CA VAL A 224 -26.51 3.68 -21.05
C VAL A 224 -26.30 2.95 -19.73
N ASP A 225 -27.36 2.49 -19.07
CA ASP A 225 -27.27 1.70 -17.82
C ASP A 225 -26.68 0.30 -18.05
N MET A 226 -26.93 -0.33 -19.21
CA MET A 226 -26.22 -1.56 -19.61
C MET A 226 -24.72 -1.31 -19.75
N TYR A 227 -24.31 -0.24 -20.45
CA TYR A 227 -22.89 0.11 -20.58
C TYR A 227 -22.26 0.44 -19.23
N ALA A 228 -22.98 1.16 -18.36
CA ALA A 228 -22.56 1.46 -17.00
C ALA A 228 -22.37 0.20 -16.15
N THR A 229 -23.27 -0.78 -16.27
CA THR A 229 -23.18 -2.08 -15.59
C THR A 229 -21.96 -2.89 -16.07
N VAL A 230 -21.71 -2.92 -17.39
CA VAL A 230 -20.50 -3.58 -17.91
C VAL A 230 -19.23 -2.86 -17.41
N SER A 231 -19.23 -1.52 -17.39
CA SER A 231 -18.08 -0.72 -16.96
C SER A 231 -17.75 -0.89 -15.48
N THR A 232 -18.77 -0.95 -14.62
CA THR A 232 -18.64 -1.15 -13.16
C THR A 232 -18.16 -2.55 -12.83
N LEU A 233 -18.65 -3.58 -13.52
CA LEU A 233 -18.13 -4.95 -13.41
C LEU A 233 -16.67 -5.06 -13.86
N ALA A 234 -16.32 -4.46 -14.99
CA ALA A 234 -14.95 -4.42 -15.48
C ALA A 234 -14.02 -3.71 -14.47
N PHE A 235 -14.45 -2.57 -13.93
CA PHE A 235 -13.70 -1.85 -12.91
C PHE A 235 -13.54 -2.67 -11.63
N SER A 236 -14.60 -3.36 -11.17
CA SER A 236 -14.55 -4.25 -10.01
C SER A 236 -13.52 -5.37 -10.20
N PHE A 237 -13.54 -6.02 -11.37
CA PHE A 237 -12.57 -7.07 -11.69
C PHE A 237 -11.13 -6.55 -11.69
N ILE A 238 -10.88 -5.42 -12.35
CA ILE A 238 -9.55 -4.78 -12.41
C ILE A 238 -9.08 -4.39 -11.00
N PHE A 239 -9.96 -3.81 -10.19
CA PHE A 239 -9.65 -3.40 -8.82
C PHE A 239 -9.29 -4.61 -7.95
N LEU A 240 -10.11 -5.67 -7.96
CA LEU A 240 -9.85 -6.89 -7.18
C LEU A 240 -8.54 -7.58 -7.63
N ALA A 241 -8.26 -7.63 -8.93
CA ALA A 241 -7.01 -8.16 -9.46
C ALA A 241 -5.79 -7.33 -9.02
N SER A 242 -5.88 -6.00 -9.14
CA SER A 242 -4.82 -5.07 -8.71
C SER A 242 -4.53 -5.18 -7.22
N MET A 243 -5.58 -5.35 -6.40
CA MET A 243 -5.45 -5.52 -4.95
C MET A 243 -4.72 -6.81 -4.56
N ARG A 244 -4.99 -7.91 -5.27
CA ARG A 244 -4.27 -9.18 -5.08
C ARG A 244 -2.79 -9.05 -5.45
N MET A 245 -2.51 -8.51 -6.63
CA MET A 245 -1.13 -8.27 -7.09
C MET A 245 -0.35 -7.39 -6.11
N LYS A 246 -0.98 -6.33 -5.59
CA LYS A 246 -0.36 -5.44 -4.60
C LYS A 246 -0.12 -6.14 -3.26
N ALA A 247 -1.04 -6.98 -2.81
CA ALA A 247 -0.85 -7.76 -1.58
C ALA A 247 0.30 -8.76 -1.73
N GLU A 248 0.41 -9.43 -2.88
CA GLU A 248 1.51 -10.34 -3.21
C GLU A 248 2.87 -9.63 -3.20
N LEU A 249 2.95 -8.43 -3.81
CA LEU A 249 4.17 -7.64 -3.84
C LEU A 249 4.61 -7.21 -2.43
N ILE A 250 3.67 -6.77 -1.58
CA ILE A 250 3.97 -6.37 -0.19
C ILE A 250 4.43 -7.59 0.63
N ALA A 251 3.74 -8.72 0.52
CA ALA A 251 4.13 -9.93 1.23
C ALA A 251 5.49 -10.46 0.78
N GLY A 252 5.79 -10.40 -0.52
CA GLY A 252 7.11 -10.74 -1.06
C GLY A 252 8.21 -9.85 -0.48
N THR A 253 7.97 -8.53 -0.42
CA THR A 253 8.90 -7.56 0.17
C THR A 253 9.17 -7.83 1.65
N ASN A 254 8.11 -8.11 2.42
CA ASN A 254 8.23 -8.40 3.85
C ASN A 254 9.00 -9.70 4.12
N ASN A 255 8.85 -10.71 3.25
CA ASN A 255 9.61 -11.95 3.38
C ASN A 255 11.11 -11.70 3.13
N LEU A 256 11.45 -10.96 2.07
CA LEU A 256 12.85 -10.62 1.77
C LEU A 256 13.48 -9.80 2.89
N SER A 257 12.78 -8.81 3.44
CA SER A 257 13.29 -8.02 4.56
C SER A 257 13.48 -8.86 5.83
N SER A 258 12.59 -9.81 6.11
CA SER A 258 12.72 -10.75 7.23
C SER A 258 13.91 -11.69 7.05
N GLN A 259 14.09 -12.26 5.85
CA GLN A 259 15.23 -13.13 5.53
C GLN A 259 16.55 -12.37 5.66
N LEU A 260 16.60 -11.14 5.16
CA LEU A 260 17.78 -10.29 5.27
C LEU A 260 18.06 -9.87 6.72
N SER A 261 17.03 -9.56 7.51
CA SER A 261 17.19 -9.29 8.94
C SER A 261 17.71 -10.51 9.70
N ALA A 262 17.25 -11.72 9.35
CA ALA A 262 17.75 -12.95 9.96
C ALA A 262 19.22 -13.22 9.57
N ALA A 263 19.57 -13.04 8.29
CA ALA A 263 20.95 -13.16 7.81
C ALA A 263 21.87 -12.13 8.49
N SER A 264 21.44 -10.86 8.58
CA SER A 264 22.18 -9.81 9.29
C SER A 264 22.35 -10.13 10.77
N SER A 265 21.31 -10.64 11.45
CA SER A 265 21.41 -11.06 12.84
C SER A 265 22.37 -12.22 13.04
N LEU A 266 22.40 -13.18 12.12
CA LEU A 266 23.33 -14.31 12.16
C LEU A 266 24.77 -13.85 11.92
N LEU A 267 25.00 -12.98 10.92
CA LEU A 267 26.32 -12.41 10.66
C LEU A 267 26.83 -11.59 11.85
N ARG A 268 25.98 -10.83 12.54
CA ARG A 268 26.36 -10.07 13.74
C ARG A 268 26.75 -10.96 14.93
N LEU A 269 26.33 -12.22 14.94
CA LEU A 269 26.74 -13.18 15.97
C LEU A 269 28.08 -13.85 15.64
N THR A 270 28.43 -13.98 14.36
CA THR A 270 29.61 -14.72 13.92
C THR A 270 30.76 -13.85 13.44
N CYS A 271 30.50 -12.59 13.11
CA CYS A 271 31.45 -11.65 12.51
C CYS A 271 31.66 -10.44 13.42
N ASP A 272 32.84 -9.86 13.36
CA ASP A 272 33.23 -8.68 14.15
C ASP A 272 32.60 -7.40 13.61
N ALA A 273 32.35 -7.33 12.30
CA ALA A 273 31.64 -6.23 11.66
C ALA A 273 30.64 -6.72 10.60
N VAL A 274 29.51 -6.03 10.48
CA VAL A 274 28.52 -6.29 9.43
C VAL A 274 28.19 -4.99 8.72
N VAL A 275 28.39 -4.97 7.41
CA VAL A 275 28.30 -3.77 6.58
C VAL A 275 27.49 -4.03 5.33
N GLU A 276 26.88 -2.98 4.80
CA GLU A 276 26.10 -3.06 3.58
C GLU A 276 26.71 -2.17 2.50
N LEU A 277 26.98 -2.75 1.33
CA LEU A 277 27.50 -2.06 0.17
C LEU A 277 26.44 -1.91 -0.93
N ASP A 278 26.57 -0.85 -1.73
CA ASP A 278 25.78 -0.65 -2.94
C ASP A 278 26.35 -1.43 -4.14
N SER A 279 25.76 -1.22 -5.32
CA SER A 279 26.18 -1.85 -6.58
C SER A 279 27.59 -1.46 -7.04
N GLU A 280 28.14 -0.36 -6.53
CA GLU A 280 29.50 0.10 -6.80
C GLU A 280 30.47 -0.32 -5.69
N LEU A 281 30.05 -1.23 -4.79
CA LEU A 281 30.82 -1.70 -3.65
C LEU A 281 31.17 -0.60 -2.64
N ARG A 282 30.35 0.46 -2.58
CA ARG A 282 30.51 1.56 -1.61
C ARG A 282 29.64 1.34 -0.39
N PHE A 283 30.12 1.75 0.77
CA PHE A 283 29.35 1.67 2.01
C PHE A 283 28.09 2.54 1.95
N THR A 284 26.94 1.92 2.17
CA THR A 284 25.66 2.62 2.24
C THR A 284 25.54 3.48 3.50
N ASP A 285 26.09 3.00 4.62
CA ASP A 285 26.10 3.64 5.93
C ASP A 285 27.43 3.45 6.66
N HIS A 286 27.63 4.24 7.71
CA HIS A 286 28.83 4.15 8.54
C HIS A 286 28.71 2.96 9.52
N SER A 287 29.71 2.08 9.52
CA SER A 287 29.86 1.05 10.55
C SER A 287 30.95 1.45 11.54
N PRO A 288 30.60 1.69 12.82
CA PRO A 288 31.60 1.94 13.86
C PRO A 288 32.46 0.71 14.14
N GLU A 289 31.91 -0.50 13.99
CA GLU A 289 32.62 -1.76 14.24
C GLU A 289 33.77 -1.94 13.25
N LEU A 290 33.50 -1.77 11.96
CA LEU A 290 34.54 -1.85 10.93
C LEU A 290 35.55 -0.69 11.07
N SER A 291 35.07 0.51 11.44
CA SER A 291 35.95 1.67 11.66
C SER A 291 36.91 1.44 12.82
N ALA A 292 36.45 0.84 13.92
CA ALA A 292 37.29 0.44 15.03
C ALA A 292 38.30 -0.65 14.63
N MET A 293 37.84 -1.66 13.88
CA MET A 293 38.67 -2.76 13.41
C MET A 293 39.82 -2.31 12.50
N LEU A 294 39.60 -1.27 11.69
CA LEU A 294 40.61 -0.67 10.81
C LEU A 294 41.34 0.53 11.42
N LEU A 295 41.18 0.78 12.72
CA LEU A 295 41.76 1.92 13.44
C LEU A 295 41.47 3.27 12.76
N HIS A 296 40.29 3.39 12.14
CA HIS A 296 39.82 4.56 11.40
C HIS A 296 38.84 5.42 12.21
N ASP A 297 38.64 5.13 13.50
CA ASP A 297 37.74 5.85 14.41
C ASP A 297 38.31 7.23 14.82
N ARG A 298 38.29 8.18 13.89
CA ARG A 298 38.63 9.59 14.14
C ARG A 298 37.35 10.44 14.20
N PRO A 299 37.31 11.48 15.05
CA PRO A 299 36.18 12.40 15.07
C PRO A 299 35.98 13.03 13.68
N ASN A 300 34.74 13.00 13.18
CA ASN A 300 34.30 13.47 11.86
C ASN A 300 34.75 12.63 10.63
N THR A 301 35.32 11.44 10.81
CA THR A 301 35.57 10.55 9.66
C THR A 301 34.47 9.50 9.54
N THR A 302 33.87 9.39 8.36
CA THR A 302 32.85 8.37 8.06
C THR A 302 33.38 7.37 7.03
N LEU A 303 32.89 6.13 7.14
CA LEU A 303 33.08 5.10 6.11
C LEU A 303 32.05 5.19 5.00
N LYS A 304 30.94 5.93 5.21
CA LYS A 304 29.86 6.07 4.24
C LYS A 304 30.39 6.59 2.90
N ALA A 305 29.91 6.00 1.80
CA ALA A 305 30.25 6.28 0.41
C ALA A 305 31.71 5.97 -0.02
N LYS A 306 32.59 5.52 0.89
CA LYS A 306 33.92 5.01 0.52
C LYS A 306 33.79 3.64 -0.12
N CYS A 307 34.73 3.28 -1.00
CA CYS A 307 34.73 1.95 -1.61
C CYS A 307 35.31 0.93 -0.62
N PHE A 308 34.72 -0.26 -0.53
CA PHE A 308 35.23 -1.32 0.32
C PHE A 308 36.66 -1.75 -0.06
N THR A 309 36.96 -1.74 -1.36
CA THR A 309 38.26 -2.16 -1.91
C THR A 309 39.38 -1.17 -1.63
N ASP A 310 39.06 0.06 -1.23
CA ASP A 310 40.06 1.08 -0.83
C ASP A 310 40.79 0.67 0.46
N PHE A 311 40.20 -0.24 1.23
CA PHE A 311 40.75 -0.78 2.48
C PHE A 311 41.51 -2.09 2.26
N MET A 312 41.87 -2.43 1.02
CA MET A 312 42.61 -3.65 0.65
C MET A 312 43.93 -3.30 -0.05
N GLN A 313 44.88 -4.24 -0.05
CA GLN A 313 46.04 -4.13 -0.95
C GLN A 313 45.60 -4.21 -2.42
N PRO A 314 46.30 -3.54 -3.36
CA PRO A 314 45.89 -3.49 -4.76
C PRO A 314 45.67 -4.86 -5.43
N VAL A 315 46.49 -5.85 -5.05
CA VAL A 315 46.38 -7.24 -5.55
C VAL A 315 45.11 -7.91 -5.04
N ASP A 316 44.85 -7.81 -3.73
CA ASP A 316 43.67 -8.41 -3.09
C ASP A 316 42.38 -7.67 -3.51
N ALA A 317 42.46 -6.36 -3.73
CA ALA A 317 41.35 -5.51 -4.17
C ALA A 317 40.80 -5.93 -5.54
N GLY A 318 41.68 -6.17 -6.53
CA GLY A 318 41.26 -6.61 -7.87
C GLY A 318 40.51 -7.93 -7.83
N ARG A 319 41.00 -8.88 -7.03
CA ARG A 319 40.36 -10.19 -6.86
C ARG A 319 39.07 -10.11 -6.06
N ALA A 320 39.00 -9.26 -5.04
CA ALA A 320 37.77 -9.02 -4.29
C ALA A 320 36.68 -8.43 -5.21
N ILE A 321 37.02 -7.50 -6.12
CA ILE A 321 36.07 -6.98 -7.12
C ILE A 321 35.55 -8.11 -8.01
N GLU A 322 36.43 -9.00 -8.48
CA GLU A 322 36.03 -10.14 -9.27
C GLU A 322 35.09 -11.07 -8.49
N ILE A 323 35.42 -11.45 -7.25
CA ILE A 323 34.58 -12.33 -6.42
C ILE A 323 33.22 -11.69 -6.13
N LEU A 324 33.21 -10.42 -5.71
CA LEU A 324 32.00 -9.66 -5.41
C LEU A 324 31.16 -9.40 -6.68
N GLY A 325 31.80 -9.31 -7.85
CA GLY A 325 31.16 -9.09 -9.16
C GLY A 325 30.65 -10.38 -9.82
N SER A 326 31.39 -11.48 -9.75
CA SER A 326 31.13 -12.77 -10.45
C SER A 326 29.86 -13.47 -10.00
N SER A 327 29.42 -13.20 -8.78
CA SER A 327 28.13 -13.63 -8.22
C SER A 327 26.91 -13.02 -8.95
N SER A 328 27.11 -12.28 -10.05
CA SER A 328 26.06 -11.78 -10.95
C SER A 328 25.69 -12.70 -12.12
N ASN A 329 26.53 -13.67 -12.50
CA ASN A 329 26.43 -14.31 -13.82
C ASN A 329 25.79 -15.71 -13.84
N LEU A 330 25.36 -16.29 -12.71
CA LEU A 330 24.92 -17.70 -12.66
C LEU A 330 23.40 -17.96 -12.65
N SER A 331 22.52 -16.97 -12.78
CA SER A 331 21.06 -17.25 -12.76
C SER A 331 20.22 -16.26 -13.56
N SER A 332 20.47 -16.16 -14.86
CA SER A 332 19.42 -15.75 -15.80
C SER A 332 18.49 -16.95 -16.03
N PHE A 333 17.29 -16.91 -15.44
CA PHE A 333 16.09 -17.77 -15.68
C PHE A 333 15.58 -18.72 -14.59
N SER A 334 16.22 -18.85 -13.43
CA SER A 334 15.59 -19.52 -12.28
C SER A 334 15.55 -18.58 -11.08
N THR A 335 14.51 -18.73 -10.26
CA THR A 335 14.34 -18.13 -8.92
C THR A 335 15.68 -17.71 -8.33
N GLN A 336 15.88 -16.40 -8.06
CA GLN A 336 17.09 -15.87 -7.43
C GLN A 336 17.35 -16.61 -6.11
N GLU A 337 18.10 -17.70 -6.17
CA GLU A 337 18.65 -18.34 -4.99
C GLU A 337 19.66 -17.36 -4.43
N ILE A 338 19.40 -16.91 -3.21
CA ILE A 338 20.31 -16.07 -2.45
C ILE A 338 21.54 -16.93 -2.15
N THR A 339 22.60 -16.80 -2.95
CA THR A 339 23.84 -17.53 -2.74
C THR A 339 24.74 -16.76 -1.78
N ALA A 340 25.16 -17.43 -0.71
CA ALA A 340 26.17 -16.92 0.21
C ALA A 340 27.55 -17.33 -0.30
N HIS A 341 28.50 -16.41 -0.29
CA HIS A 341 29.90 -16.65 -0.66
C HIS A 341 30.81 -16.25 0.48
N ALA A 342 31.96 -16.90 0.59
CA ALA A 342 32.99 -16.54 1.54
C ALA A 342 34.34 -16.47 0.84
N PHE A 343 35.15 -15.49 1.20
CA PHE A 343 36.52 -15.35 0.71
C PHE A 343 37.42 -14.73 1.78
N HIS A 344 38.70 -15.02 1.69
CA HIS A 344 39.70 -14.44 2.58
C HIS A 344 40.39 -13.26 1.90
N THR A 345 40.65 -12.17 2.63
CA THR A 345 41.33 -10.97 2.13
C THR A 345 42.14 -10.27 3.23
N ARG A 346 43.09 -9.40 2.87
CA ARG A 346 43.86 -8.59 3.82
C ARG A 346 43.33 -7.17 3.75
N LEU A 347 42.71 -6.77 4.85
CA LEU A 347 42.35 -5.38 5.04
C LEU A 347 43.56 -4.60 5.57
N VAL A 348 43.63 -3.32 5.23
CA VAL A 348 44.70 -2.40 5.65
C VAL A 348 44.11 -1.38 6.61
N ASP A 349 44.74 -1.25 7.78
CA ASP A 349 44.34 -0.28 8.79
C ASP A 349 44.93 1.12 8.52
N SER A 350 44.58 2.11 9.35
CA SER A 350 45.09 3.48 9.20
C SER A 350 46.60 3.64 9.49
N CYS A 351 47.23 2.60 10.04
CA CYS A 351 48.66 2.52 10.36
C CYS A 351 49.45 1.66 9.36
N SER A 352 48.83 1.22 8.25
CA SER A 352 49.40 0.30 7.25
C SER A 352 49.67 -1.12 7.76
N SER A 353 49.09 -1.52 8.90
CA SER A 353 49.07 -2.91 9.34
C SER A 353 48.10 -3.72 8.49
N LYS A 354 48.35 -5.03 8.41
CA LYS A 354 47.55 -5.98 7.63
C LYS A 354 46.70 -6.82 8.57
N LEU A 355 45.39 -6.76 8.37
CA LEU A 355 44.41 -7.57 9.08
C LEU A 355 43.93 -8.68 8.15
N CYS A 356 44.15 -9.95 8.52
CA CYS A 356 43.59 -11.09 7.79
C CYS A 356 42.10 -11.21 8.12
N ALA A 357 41.26 -10.94 7.12
CA ALA A 357 39.81 -10.94 7.26
C ALA A 357 39.15 -12.02 6.42
N GLU A 358 38.18 -12.71 7.02
CA GLU A 358 37.26 -13.62 6.37
C GLU A 358 35.98 -12.83 6.08
N VAL A 359 35.60 -12.74 4.80
CA VAL A 359 34.47 -11.95 4.34
C VAL A 359 33.38 -12.88 3.85
N PHE A 360 32.23 -12.83 4.51
CA PHE A 360 31.00 -13.50 4.11
C PHE A 360 30.12 -12.52 3.34
N GLN A 361 29.73 -12.87 2.13
CA GLN A 361 28.91 -12.05 1.26
C GLN A 361 27.55 -12.71 1.03
N VAL A 362 26.50 -11.90 1.12
CA VAL A 362 25.18 -12.21 0.57
C VAL A 362 24.78 -11.09 -0.39
N LYS A 363 24.52 -11.42 -1.65
CA LYS A 363 24.02 -10.46 -2.64
C LYS A 363 22.50 -10.48 -2.69
N TYR A 364 21.89 -9.31 -2.73
CA TYR A 364 20.43 -9.19 -2.80
C TYR A 364 20.03 -7.93 -3.58
N SER A 365 18.79 -7.87 -4.07
CA SER A 365 18.26 -6.69 -4.77
C SER A 365 17.20 -5.99 -3.93
N LYS A 366 17.25 -4.66 -3.87
CA LYS A 366 16.18 -3.86 -3.27
C LYS A 366 15.10 -3.54 -4.32
N LEU A 367 14.00 -2.94 -3.86
CA LEU A 367 12.86 -2.53 -4.70
C LEU A 367 13.22 -1.49 -5.77
N ASP A 368 14.36 -0.82 -5.63
CA ASP A 368 14.92 0.12 -6.62
C ASP A 368 15.54 -0.61 -7.84
N GLY A 369 15.55 -1.95 -7.83
CA GLY A 369 16.15 -2.78 -8.86
C GLY A 369 17.68 -2.80 -8.80
N LYS A 370 18.28 -2.10 -7.84
CA LYS A 370 19.74 -2.11 -7.63
C LYS A 370 20.14 -3.27 -6.75
N SER A 371 21.30 -3.85 -7.05
CA SER A 371 21.92 -4.88 -6.23
C SER A 371 22.70 -4.26 -5.09
N TYR A 372 22.57 -4.87 -3.92
CA TYR A 372 23.30 -4.54 -2.70
C TYR A 372 24.01 -5.80 -2.20
N HIS A 373 25.07 -5.58 -1.42
CA HIS A 373 25.88 -6.64 -0.83
C HIS A 373 25.83 -6.49 0.68
N LEU A 374 25.35 -7.50 1.38
CA LEU A 374 25.49 -7.61 2.82
C LEU A 374 26.77 -8.39 3.12
N LEU A 375 27.73 -7.75 3.78
CA LEU A 375 29.00 -8.35 4.14
C LEU A 375 29.10 -8.56 5.65
N GLY A 376 29.49 -9.75 6.08
CA GLY A 376 30.03 -10.02 7.40
C GLY A 376 31.55 -10.12 7.30
N ILE A 377 32.26 -9.40 8.15
CA ILE A 377 33.72 -9.35 8.17
C ILE A 377 34.19 -9.86 9.53
N ARG A 378 35.08 -10.84 9.50
CA ARG A 378 35.59 -11.51 10.69
C ARG A 378 37.11 -11.51 10.67
N ASP A 379 37.73 -11.13 11.78
CA ASP A 379 39.16 -11.30 12.00
C ASP A 379 39.44 -12.78 12.30
N PHE A 380 40.37 -13.37 11.55
CA PHE A 380 40.78 -14.77 11.74
C PHE A 380 42.28 -14.93 11.97
N THR A 381 42.98 -13.84 12.29
CA THR A 381 44.43 -13.85 12.56
C THR A 381 44.86 -14.95 13.55
N ASP A 382 44.05 -15.22 14.58
CA ASP A 382 44.34 -16.22 15.63
C ASP A 382 43.33 -17.39 15.70
N ILE A 383 42.34 -17.46 14.80
CA ILE A 383 41.22 -18.41 14.89
C ILE A 383 41.04 -19.15 13.55
N LYS A 384 40.70 -20.45 13.62
CA LYS A 384 40.40 -21.26 12.44
C LYS A 384 39.25 -20.65 11.61
N SER A 385 39.43 -20.56 10.29
CA SER A 385 38.41 -20.12 9.32
C SER A 385 37.10 -20.91 9.48
N LEU A 386 35.97 -20.20 9.36
CA LEU A 386 34.62 -20.78 9.41
C LEU A 386 34.15 -21.26 8.02
N ALA A 387 34.67 -20.70 6.93
CA ALA A 387 34.28 -21.05 5.58
C ALA A 387 34.84 -22.40 5.08
N GLY A 388 35.81 -22.99 5.80
CA GLY A 388 36.41 -24.27 5.45
C GLY A 388 37.12 -24.25 4.09
N PRO A 389 37.39 -25.41 3.45
CA PRO A 389 38.09 -25.48 2.15
C PRO A 389 37.28 -24.93 0.96
N ASN A 390 36.04 -24.47 1.20
CA ASN A 390 35.16 -23.92 0.17
C ASN A 390 35.29 -22.39 0.00
N ALA A 391 36.05 -21.72 0.88
CA ALA A 391 36.37 -20.30 0.69
C ALA A 391 37.38 -20.13 -0.47
N VAL A 392 37.15 -19.10 -1.27
CA VAL A 392 38.13 -18.68 -2.28
C VAL A 392 39.19 -17.83 -1.57
N ASP A 393 40.43 -18.29 -1.55
CA ASP A 393 41.53 -17.50 -0.99
C ASP A 393 41.89 -16.36 -1.94
N ALA A 394 41.68 -15.09 -1.56
CA ALA A 394 42.17 -13.98 -2.39
C ALA A 394 43.71 -13.87 -2.38
N PHE A 395 44.38 -14.57 -1.45
CA PHE A 395 45.83 -14.52 -1.25
C PHE A 395 46.67 -15.41 -2.18
N ALA A 396 46.06 -16.38 -2.86
CA ALA A 396 46.81 -17.40 -3.57
C ALA A 396 47.27 -16.92 -4.96
N GLU A 397 48.59 -16.79 -5.09
CA GLU A 397 49.48 -16.57 -6.26
C GLU A 397 50.28 -15.28 -6.20
N GLY A 398 51.42 -15.34 -5.51
CA GLY A 398 52.41 -14.26 -5.50
C GLY A 398 53.69 -14.57 -4.71
N GLN A 399 53.88 -15.81 -4.26
CA GLN A 399 55.02 -16.18 -3.41
C GLN A 399 55.59 -17.57 -3.73
N GLU A 400 55.80 -17.82 -5.02
CA GLU A 400 56.73 -18.85 -5.53
C GLU A 400 57.62 -18.19 -6.59
N ASP A 401 58.65 -17.46 -6.15
CA ASP A 401 59.95 -17.32 -6.84
C ASP A 401 60.79 -16.26 -6.12
N ARG A 402 61.41 -16.68 -5.01
CA ARG A 402 62.66 -16.15 -4.44
C ARG A 402 62.80 -16.73 -3.04
N ASP A 403 63.43 -17.89 -2.96
CA ASP A 403 64.38 -18.25 -1.88
C ASP A 403 64.86 -19.70 -2.08
N HIS A 404 65.64 -19.93 -3.14
CA HIS A 404 66.64 -21.00 -3.16
C HIS A 404 67.89 -20.51 -3.90
N VAL A 405 68.62 -19.60 -3.25
CA VAL A 405 70.07 -19.49 -3.42
C VAL A 405 70.69 -20.10 -2.17
N ASN A 406 71.04 -21.38 -2.26
CA ASN A 406 72.06 -21.96 -1.38
C ASN A 406 73.34 -22.12 -2.21
N VAL A 407 74.38 -21.42 -1.76
CA VAL A 407 75.77 -21.59 -2.16
C VAL A 407 76.42 -22.60 -1.21
N SER A 408 77.40 -23.36 -1.73
CA SER A 408 78.34 -24.33 -1.10
C SER A 408 77.75 -25.73 -0.90
N ASP A 409 78.30 -26.81 -1.45
CA ASP A 409 79.70 -27.15 -1.77
C ASP A 409 80.04 -27.40 -3.25
#